data_AF-A0A2D4JV85-F1
#
_entry.id   AF-A0A2D4JV85-F1
#
_cell.length_a   1.000
_cell.length_b   1.000
_cell.length_c   1.000
_cell.angle_alpha   90.00
_cell.angle_beta   90.00
_cell.angle_gamma   90.00
#
_symmetry.space_group_name_H-M   'P 1'
#
loop_
_entity.id
_entity.type
_entity.pdbx_description
1 polymer ?
#
loop_
_entity_poly.entity_id
_entity_poly.type
_entity_poly.pdbx_seq_one_letter_code
_entity_poly.pdbx_strand_id
1 'polypeptide(L)'
;MGGKNEHVKTTTEHKPGFLERLSETSGGMLVGLATFALSFYILFTNEGRALKTASSLAEGLSLVVPLDNIQIVSHENDKKLVHLSGILRTSKPLYDPSYGLSIRAVKLKRQVEMYQWVEYEDSKEYEENGEVKKETKYSYNT
;
A
#
# COMPACT_ATOMS: atom_id res chain seq x y z
N MET A 1 -47.28 -17.78 -57.20
CA MET A 1 -46.16 -18.20 -56.31
C MET A 1 -44.91 -17.51 -56.83
N GLY A 2 -44.46 -16.46 -56.13
CA GLY A 2 -43.46 -15.50 -56.61
C GLY A 2 -42.03 -16.04 -56.56
N GLY A 3 -41.27 -15.79 -57.63
CA GLY A 3 -39.84 -16.07 -57.70
C GLY A 3 -39.06 -15.19 -56.74
N LYS A 4 -38.18 -15.81 -55.96
CA LYS A 4 -37.35 -15.16 -54.93
C LYS A 4 -36.21 -14.41 -55.64
N ASN A 5 -36.25 -13.08 -55.61
CA ASN A 5 -35.15 -12.24 -56.10
C ASN A 5 -34.04 -12.23 -55.05
N GLU A 6 -32.93 -12.90 -55.32
CA GLU A 6 -31.73 -12.87 -54.47
C GLU A 6 -30.69 -11.92 -55.09
N HIS A 7 -30.29 -10.90 -54.31
CA HIS A 7 -29.19 -10.00 -54.65
C HIS A 7 -27.92 -10.50 -53.95
N VAL A 8 -26.93 -10.95 -54.71
CA VAL A 8 -25.60 -11.29 -54.18
C VAL A 8 -24.64 -10.16 -54.50
N LYS A 9 -24.10 -9.50 -53.46
CA LYS A 9 -23.05 -8.48 -53.59
C LYS A 9 -21.71 -9.13 -53.27
N THR A 10 -20.88 -9.36 -54.28
CA THR A 10 -19.50 -9.82 -54.10
C THR A 10 -18.60 -8.60 -53.94
N THR A 11 -18.10 -8.35 -52.72
CA THR A 11 -17.05 -7.37 -52.47
C THR A 11 -15.70 -8.07 -52.60
N THR A 12 -14.91 -7.71 -53.61
CA THR A 12 -13.53 -8.19 -53.76
C THR A 12 -12.62 -7.26 -52.96
N GLU A 13 -12.05 -7.74 -51.86
CA GLU A 13 -10.99 -7.01 -51.15
C GLU A 13 -9.61 -7.37 -51.68
N HIS A 14 -8.75 -6.36 -51.81
CA HIS A 14 -7.37 -6.53 -52.25
C HIS A 14 -6.58 -7.30 -51.18
N LYS A 15 -6.01 -8.45 -51.53
CA LYS A 15 -5.16 -9.22 -50.61
C LYS A 15 -3.86 -8.41 -50.41
N PRO A 16 -3.56 -7.93 -49.19
CA PRO A 16 -2.39 -7.08 -48.99
C PRO A 16 -1.12 -7.83 -49.38
N GLY A 17 -0.24 -7.15 -50.10
CA GLY A 17 1.00 -7.71 -50.60
C GLY A 17 1.92 -8.15 -49.46
N PHE A 18 2.85 -9.07 -49.73
CA PHE A 18 3.81 -9.56 -48.71
C PHE A 18 4.59 -8.42 -48.03
N LEU A 19 4.98 -7.40 -48.81
CA LEU A 19 5.68 -6.22 -48.29
C LEU A 19 4.78 -5.31 -47.45
N GLU A 20 3.50 -5.23 -47.78
CA GLU A 20 2.51 -4.43 -47.05
C GLU A 20 2.27 -5.02 -45.66
N ARG A 21 2.13 -6.35 -45.58
CA ARG A 21 1.99 -7.10 -44.32
C ARG A 21 3.27 -7.08 -43.46
N LEU A 22 4.44 -7.08 -44.10
CA LEU A 22 5.72 -6.88 -43.41
C LEU A 22 5.84 -5.45 -42.86
N SER A 23 5.48 -4.44 -43.65
CA SER A 23 5.53 -3.03 -43.20
C SER A 23 4.59 -2.78 -42.01
N GLU A 24 3.42 -3.43 -42.00
CA GLU A 24 2.43 -3.36 -40.93
C GLU A 24 2.94 -3.95 -39.60
N THR A 25 3.81 -4.96 -39.67
CA THR A 25 4.39 -5.65 -38.47
C THR A 25 5.77 -5.14 -38.07
N SER A 26 6.47 -4.42 -38.96
CA SER A 26 7.82 -3.87 -38.74
C SER A 26 7.89 -2.91 -37.55
N GLY A 27 6.85 -2.10 -37.36
CA GLY A 27 6.78 -1.14 -36.25
C GLY A 27 6.80 -1.83 -34.88
N GLY A 28 6.02 -2.91 -34.73
CA GLY A 28 5.98 -3.68 -33.49
C GLY A 28 7.31 -4.37 -33.17
N MET A 29 8.03 -4.86 -34.18
CA MET A 29 9.34 -5.49 -34.01
C MET A 29 10.39 -4.50 -33.49
N LEU A 30 10.46 -3.29 -34.05
CA LEU A 30 11.40 -2.26 -33.61
C LEU A 30 11.11 -1.81 -32.18
N VAL A 31 9.84 -1.61 -31.83
CA VAL A 31 9.43 -1.29 -30.45
C VAL A 31 9.80 -2.43 -29.49
N GLY A 32 9.62 -3.69 -29.91
CA GLY A 32 10.02 -4.86 -29.15
C GLY A 32 11.52 -4.89 -28.86
N LEU A 33 12.36 -4.67 -29.88
CA LEU A 33 13.81 -4.61 -29.73
C LEU A 33 14.27 -3.44 -28.85
N ALA A 34 13.66 -2.27 -29.01
CA ALA A 34 13.95 -1.11 -28.17
C ALA A 34 13.58 -1.38 -26.71
N THR A 35 12.41 -1.98 -26.46
CA THR A 35 11.95 -2.34 -25.11
C THR A 35 12.86 -3.41 -24.49
N PHE A 36 13.29 -4.39 -25.29
CA PHE A 36 14.25 -5.42 -24.86
C PHE A 36 15.58 -4.80 -24.42
N ALA A 37 16.17 -3.92 -25.23
CA ALA A 37 17.41 -3.23 -24.86
C ALA A 37 17.23 -2.32 -23.62
N LEU A 38 16.10 -1.59 -23.55
CA LEU A 38 15.77 -0.75 -22.40
C LEU A 38 15.63 -1.57 -21.11
N SER A 39 15.11 -2.80 -21.17
CA SER A 39 14.96 -3.66 -20.01
C SER A 39 16.30 -3.97 -19.33
N PHE A 40 17.35 -4.27 -20.10
CA PHE A 40 18.70 -4.49 -19.57
C PHE A 40 19.28 -3.22 -18.96
N TYR A 41 19.07 -2.07 -19.59
CA TYR A 41 19.53 -0.79 -19.04
C TYR A 41 18.90 -0.49 -17.68
N ILE A 42 17.58 -0.72 -17.55
CA ILE A 42 16.86 -0.53 -16.29
C ILE A 42 17.36 -1.51 -15.22
N LEU A 43 17.46 -2.81 -15.57
CA LEU A 43 17.93 -3.85 -14.64
C LEU A 43 19.36 -3.56 -14.16
N PHE A 44 20.28 -3.29 -15.08
CA PHE A 44 21.68 -3.01 -14.75
C PHE A 44 21.82 -1.79 -13.86
N THR A 45 21.06 -0.72 -14.13
CA THR A 45 21.10 0.49 -13.29
C THR A 45 20.52 0.22 -11.91
N ASN A 46 19.47 -0.59 -11.80
CA ASN A 46 18.86 -0.96 -10.53
C ASN A 46 19.79 -1.85 -9.70
N GLU A 47 20.34 -2.90 -10.29
CA GLU A 47 21.28 -3.83 -9.65
C GLU A 47 22.57 -3.11 -9.25
N GLY A 48 23.12 -2.27 -10.13
CA GLY A 48 24.32 -1.48 -9.83
C GLY A 48 24.12 -0.57 -8.61
N ARG A 49 22.94 0.06 -8.48
CA ARG A 49 22.59 0.84 -7.29
C ARG A 49 22.49 -0.04 -6.04
N ALA A 50 21.78 -1.17 -6.14
CA ALA A 50 21.62 -2.10 -5.03
C ALA A 50 22.97 -2.63 -4.51
N LEU A 51 23.84 -3.07 -5.43
CA LEU A 51 25.19 -3.54 -5.11
C LEU A 51 26.05 -2.43 -4.50
N LYS A 52 26.02 -1.22 -5.07
CA LYS A 52 26.78 -0.08 -4.53
C LYS A 52 26.33 0.26 -3.10
N THR A 53 25.03 0.26 -2.84
CA THR A 53 24.48 0.50 -1.49
C THR A 53 24.91 -0.61 -0.53
N ALA A 54 24.80 -1.87 -0.93
CA ALA A 54 25.21 -3.00 -0.10
C ALA A 54 26.70 -2.95 0.25
N SER A 55 27.57 -2.71 -0.75
CA SER A 55 29.02 -2.58 -0.53
C SER A 55 29.37 -1.38 0.34
N SER A 56 28.76 -0.22 0.10
CA SER A 56 29.00 0.98 0.91
C SER A 56 28.54 0.80 2.37
N LEU A 57 27.44 0.08 2.60
CA LEU A 57 26.98 -0.24 3.94
C LEU A 57 27.90 -1.25 4.64
N ALA A 58 28.40 -2.25 3.92
CA ALA A 58 29.37 -3.20 4.44
C ALA A 58 30.71 -2.54 4.80
N GLU A 59 31.19 -1.62 3.96
CA GLU A 59 32.35 -0.78 4.26
C GLU A 59 32.10 0.13 5.48
N GLY A 60 30.93 0.76 5.56
CA GLY A 60 30.55 1.54 6.73
C GLY A 60 30.54 0.69 8.00
N LEU A 61 30.00 -0.53 7.94
CA LEU A 61 29.94 -1.46 9.07
C LEU A 61 31.33 -1.97 9.49
N SER A 62 32.28 -2.10 8.57
CA SER A 62 33.66 -2.52 8.93
C SER A 62 34.46 -1.40 9.59
N LEU A 63 34.11 -0.13 9.31
CA LEU A 63 34.78 1.05 9.85
C LEU A 63 34.10 1.60 11.12
N VAL A 64 32.88 1.15 11.45
CA VAL A 64 32.13 1.70 12.57
C VAL A 64 32.75 1.31 13.91
N VAL A 65 32.92 2.31 14.79
CA VAL A 65 33.42 2.13 16.15
C VAL A 65 32.24 2.12 17.12
N PRO A 66 31.95 1.01 17.82
CA PRO A 66 30.95 1.00 18.88
C PRO A 66 31.46 1.80 20.08
N LEU A 67 30.62 2.68 20.62
CA LEU A 67 30.93 3.43 21.83
C LEU A 67 30.41 2.69 23.06
N ASP A 68 31.33 2.36 23.97
CA ASP A 68 30.98 1.73 25.26
C ASP A 68 30.38 2.75 26.25
N ASN A 69 30.78 4.02 26.14
CA ASN A 69 30.30 5.08 27.01
C ASN A 69 29.86 6.31 26.21
N ILE A 70 28.55 6.58 26.26
CA ILE A 70 27.91 7.72 25.58
C ILE A 70 28.04 9.05 26.34
N GLN A 71 28.56 9.05 27.57
CA GLN A 71 28.67 10.23 28.42
C GLN A 71 29.99 10.98 28.24
N ILE A 72 30.98 10.37 27.58
CA ILE A 72 32.34 10.92 27.43
C ILE A 72 32.66 11.03 25.94
N VAL A 73 33.13 12.20 25.52
CA VAL A 73 33.61 12.42 24.15
C VAL A 73 35.10 12.06 24.08
N SER A 74 35.43 10.95 23.41
CA SER A 74 36.81 10.56 23.15
C SER A 74 37.33 11.22 21.88
N HIS A 75 38.44 11.95 21.99
CA HIS A 75 39.14 12.55 20.84
C HIS A 75 39.72 11.49 19.88
N GLU A 76 39.85 10.23 20.30
CA GLU A 76 40.35 9.15 19.45
C GLU A 76 39.36 8.72 18.36
N ASN A 77 38.09 9.12 18.52
CA ASN A 77 37.00 8.83 17.59
C ASN A 77 36.75 9.97 16.58
N ASP A 78 37.60 11.01 16.59
CA ASP A 78 37.46 12.13 15.67
C ASP A 78 37.53 11.66 14.21
N LYS A 79 36.57 12.11 13.40
CA LYS A 79 36.40 11.73 11.98
C LYS A 79 36.13 10.24 11.72
N LYS A 80 35.81 9.44 12.74
CA LYS A 80 35.40 8.04 12.58
C LYS A 80 33.88 7.92 12.58
N LEU A 81 33.36 6.91 11.88
CA LEU A 81 31.96 6.53 12.01
C LEU A 81 31.78 5.84 13.36
N VAL A 82 30.88 6.34 14.21
CA VAL A 82 30.63 5.78 15.54
C VAL A 82 29.21 5.25 15.66
N HIS A 83 29.04 4.14 16.38
CA HIS A 83 27.75 3.57 16.74
C HIS A 83 27.54 3.69 18.25
N LEU A 84 26.43 4.30 18.64
CA LEU A 84 26.05 4.53 20.03
C LEU A 84 24.76 3.79 20.35
N SER A 85 24.80 3.04 21.45
CA SER A 85 23.65 2.35 22.00
C SER A 85 23.58 2.65 23.50
N GLY A 86 22.37 2.80 24.02
CA GLY A 86 22.19 3.16 25.42
C GLY A 86 20.74 3.12 25.86
N ILE A 87 20.56 3.20 27.17
CA ILE A 87 19.24 3.21 27.79
C ILE A 87 18.56 4.55 27.48
N LEU A 88 17.45 4.50 26.75
CA LEU A 88 16.61 5.67 26.50
C LEU A 88 15.80 6.01 27.76
N ARG A 89 16.00 7.20 28.30
CA ARG A 89 15.27 7.72 29.47
C ARG A 89 14.40 8.90 29.06
N THR A 90 13.13 8.88 29.43
CA THR A 90 12.21 10.01 29.26
C THR A 90 12.12 10.81 30.56
N SER A 91 12.20 12.14 30.46
CA SER A 91 12.07 13.03 31.62
C SER A 91 10.62 13.18 32.09
N LYS A 92 9.67 13.11 31.16
CA LYS A 92 8.23 13.27 31.41
C LYS A 92 7.47 11.96 31.12
N PRO A 93 6.45 11.61 31.92
CA PRO A 93 5.56 10.50 31.60
C PRO A 93 4.63 10.86 30.43
N LEU A 94 4.17 9.84 29.71
CA LEU A 94 3.07 9.95 28.76
C LEU A 94 1.75 9.85 29.53
N TYR A 95 0.80 10.72 29.19
CA TYR A 95 -0.51 10.81 29.83
C TYR A 95 -1.63 10.58 28.80
N ASP A 96 -2.53 9.65 29.10
CA ASP A 96 -3.79 9.44 28.37
C ASP A 96 -4.95 10.00 29.19
N PRO A 97 -5.49 11.18 28.82
CA PRO A 97 -6.58 11.81 29.55
C PRO A 97 -7.91 11.07 29.46
N SER A 98 -8.14 10.27 28.41
CA SER A 98 -9.42 9.56 28.22
C SER A 98 -9.61 8.41 29.22
N TYR A 99 -8.51 7.84 29.70
CA TYR A 99 -8.49 6.71 30.63
C TYR A 99 -7.76 7.01 31.95
N GLY A 100 -7.25 8.24 32.13
CA GLY A 100 -6.50 8.64 33.32
C GLY A 100 -5.16 7.92 33.51
N LEU A 101 -4.57 7.39 32.43
CA LEU A 101 -3.32 6.63 32.51
C LEU A 101 -2.12 7.56 32.46
N SER A 102 -1.15 7.38 33.37
CA SER A 102 0.14 8.07 33.36
C SER A 102 1.27 7.06 33.46
N ILE A 103 2.06 6.92 32.39
CA ILE A 103 3.12 5.92 32.31
C ILE A 103 4.43 6.54 31.84
N ARG A 104 5.54 6.13 32.46
CA ARG A 104 6.88 6.53 31.98
C ARG A 104 7.32 5.58 30.87
N ALA A 105 6.93 5.89 29.65
CA ALA A 105 7.27 5.12 28.45
C ALA A 105 7.73 6.05 27.32
N VAL A 106 8.38 5.47 26.32
CA VAL A 106 8.83 6.17 25.10
C VAL A 106 7.72 6.28 24.06
N LYS A 107 6.79 5.32 24.07
CA LYS A 107 5.64 5.24 23.16
C LYS A 107 4.49 4.56 23.87
N LEU A 108 3.31 5.18 23.83
CA LEU A 108 2.05 4.58 24.24
C LEU A 108 1.27 4.21 22.97
N LYS A 109 1.04 2.91 22.74
CA LYS A 109 0.17 2.43 21.67
C LYS A 109 -1.18 2.05 22.29
N ARG A 110 -2.23 2.77 21.91
CA ARG A 110 -3.58 2.52 22.39
C ARG A 110 -4.28 1.52 21.47
N GLN A 111 -4.79 0.42 22.01
CA GLN A 111 -5.76 -0.45 21.34
C GLN A 111 -7.04 -0.38 22.18
N VAL A 112 -8.11 0.14 21.58
CA VAL A 112 -9.40 0.33 22.22
C VAL A 112 -10.42 -0.52 21.49
N GLU A 113 -11.22 -1.25 22.25
CA GLU A 113 -12.42 -1.92 21.79
C GLU A 113 -13.62 -1.24 22.46
N MET A 114 -14.73 -1.14 21.73
CA MET A 114 -15.95 -0.52 22.22
C MET A 114 -17.09 -1.50 22.04
N TYR A 115 -17.77 -1.81 23.14
CA TYR A 115 -19.04 -2.51 23.13
C TYR A 115 -20.14 -1.46 23.05
N GLN A 116 -20.98 -1.54 22.02
CA GLN A 116 -22.11 -0.63 21.83
C GLN A 116 -23.39 -1.44 21.67
N TRP A 117 -24.38 -1.11 22.50
CA TRP A 117 -25.74 -1.63 22.36
C TRP A 117 -26.41 -0.96 21.16
N VAL A 118 -27.02 -1.76 20.30
CA VAL A 118 -27.86 -1.26 19.20
C VAL A 118 -29.32 -1.43 19.61
N GLU A 119 -30.02 -0.31 19.76
CA GLU A 119 -31.47 -0.28 20.01
C GLU A 119 -32.22 -0.35 18.67
N TYR A 120 -33.21 -1.24 18.61
CA TYR A 120 -34.15 -1.39 17.51
C TYR A 120 -35.54 -1.04 18.03
N GLU A 121 -36.19 -0.10 17.36
CA GLU A 121 -37.56 0.33 17.64
C GLU A 121 -38.50 -0.25 16.58
N ASP A 122 -39.49 -1.03 16.99
CA ASP A 122 -40.58 -1.52 16.14
C ASP A 122 -41.90 -0.94 16.64
N SER A 123 -42.63 -0.21 15.79
CA SER A 123 -43.89 0.43 16.15
C SER A 123 -45.02 -0.15 15.32
N LYS A 124 -46.06 -0.65 15.99
CA LYS A 124 -47.28 -1.17 15.35
C LYS A 124 -48.51 -0.43 15.83
N GLU A 125 -49.38 -0.10 14.90
CA GLU A 125 -50.69 0.47 15.18
C GLU A 125 -51.77 -0.56 14.90
N TYR A 126 -52.72 -0.73 15.82
CA TYR A 126 -53.86 -1.63 15.66
C TYR A 126 -55.10 -1.06 16.35
N GLU A 127 -56.28 -1.37 15.80
CA GLU A 127 -57.56 -0.99 16.41
C GLU A 127 -58.05 -2.09 17.35
N GLU A 128 -58.44 -1.70 18.55
CA GLU A 128 -59.08 -2.58 19.52
C GLU A 128 -60.22 -1.82 20.21
N ASN A 129 -61.44 -2.38 20.18
CA ASN A 129 -62.65 -1.77 20.75
C ASN A 129 -62.99 -0.36 20.22
N GLY A 130 -62.63 -0.04 18.98
CA GLY A 130 -62.93 1.24 18.33
C GLY A 130 -61.93 2.37 18.65
N GLU A 131 -60.85 2.08 19.37
CA GLU A 131 -59.73 3.00 19.60
C GLU A 131 -58.48 2.52 18.85
N VAL A 132 -57.77 3.44 18.19
CA VAL A 132 -56.46 3.17 17.55
C VAL A 132 -55.38 3.20 18.62
N LYS A 133 -54.68 2.07 18.80
CA LYS A 133 -53.56 1.94 19.74
C LYS A 133 -52.24 1.85 18.99
N LYS A 134 -51.21 2.47 19.55
CA LYS A 134 -49.83 2.39 19.07
C LYS A 134 -48.98 1.66 20.11
N GLU A 135 -48.38 0.55 19.70
CA GLU A 135 -47.42 -0.21 20.51
C GLU A 135 -46.02 -0.01 19.93
N THR A 136 -45.12 0.55 20.74
CA THR A 136 -43.70 0.67 20.39
C THR A 136 -42.89 -0.32 21.23
N LYS A 137 -42.13 -1.17 20.55
CA LYS A 137 -41.25 -2.18 21.14
C LYS A 137 -39.79 -1.81 20.90
N TYR A 138 -39.04 -1.69 21.99
CA TYR A 138 -37.60 -1.53 21.97
C TYR A 138 -36.92 -2.88 22.18
N SER A 139 -35.94 -3.21 21.34
CA SER A 139 -35.10 -4.40 21.49
C SER A 139 -33.62 -4.04 21.35
N TYR A 140 -32.76 -4.69 22.13
CA TYR A 140 -31.34 -4.38 22.19
C TYR A 140 -30.53 -5.59 21.77
N ASN A 141 -29.61 -5.44 20.81
CA ASN A 141 -28.68 -6.51 20.45
C ASN A 141 -27.38 -6.38 21.25
N THR A 142 -26.85 -7.51 21.73
CA THR A 142 -25.66 -7.61 22.60
C THR A 142 -24.39 -7.87 21.81
#